data_AF-A0A140K5M7-F1
#
_entry.id   AF-A0A140K5M7-F1
#
_cell.length_a   1.000
_cell.length_b   1.000
_cell.length_c   1.000
_cell.angle_alpha   90.00
_cell.angle_beta   90.00
_cell.angle_gamma   90.00
#
_symmetry.space_group_name_H-M   'P 1'
#
loop_
_entity.id
_entity.type
_entity.pdbx_description
1 polymer ?
#
loop_
_entity_poly.entity_id
_entity_poly.type
_entity_poly.pdbx_seq_one_letter_code
_entity_poly.pdbx_strand_id
1 'polypeptide(L)'
;MGAMKIQNLLIAVSLGMLFPIIEVDFLANHSINSVSAQNLRPEMAAAEVYQKLQQFPQANQYQRKETGKIALDNTLVSRIIRYHQYVKSRPVNYRLDWQLTMADYFGINEPISDSRYPGSQTLTVNPLQSDRKIIQDLTRTQRSKLIDTLVSIYNPQTSSTSNSNSSQPSVPSNSNSQPKLPQPGDAQLLLP
;
A
#
# COMPACT_ATOMS: atom_id res chain seq x y z
N MET A 1 -4.75 81.57 0.48
CA MET A 1 -4.73 80.75 -0.77
C MET A 1 -5.42 79.45 -0.42
N GLY A 2 -6.68 79.17 -0.77
CA GLY A 2 -7.42 79.45 -1.99
C GLY A 2 -7.81 78.07 -2.57
N ALA A 3 -9.08 77.69 -2.43
CA ALA A 3 -9.64 76.36 -2.73
C ALA A 3 -10.04 76.17 -4.21
N MET A 4 -10.54 74.95 -4.54
CA MET A 4 -11.27 74.46 -5.75
C MET A 4 -10.44 73.75 -6.83
N LYS A 5 -10.98 72.82 -7.64
CA LYS A 5 -12.01 71.74 -7.57
C LYS A 5 -12.00 71.12 -8.99
N ILE A 6 -12.02 69.78 -9.10
CA ILE A 6 -12.71 68.90 -10.08
C ILE A 6 -12.39 69.06 -11.59
N GLN A 7 -12.08 67.95 -12.28
CA GLN A 7 -12.94 67.36 -13.34
C GLN A 7 -12.38 66.05 -13.93
N ASN A 8 -13.32 65.16 -14.26
CA ASN A 8 -13.18 63.80 -14.79
C ASN A 8 -12.60 63.76 -16.21
N LEU A 9 -11.96 62.64 -16.59
CA LEU A 9 -12.09 62.09 -17.94
C LEU A 9 -11.99 60.56 -17.92
N LEU A 10 -13.14 59.92 -18.15
CA LEU A 10 -13.27 58.53 -18.58
C LEU A 10 -12.93 58.46 -20.08
N ILE A 11 -11.97 57.61 -20.48
CA ILE A 11 -11.93 57.02 -21.81
C ILE A 11 -11.73 55.52 -21.64
N ALA A 12 -12.68 54.76 -22.18
CA ALA A 12 -12.70 53.32 -22.28
C ALA A 12 -12.28 52.86 -23.69
N VAL A 13 -12.00 51.55 -23.80
CA VAL A 13 -11.90 50.74 -25.04
C VAL A 13 -10.53 50.91 -25.74
N SER A 14 -9.72 49.89 -26.05
CA SER A 14 -9.96 48.51 -26.51
C SER A 14 -8.61 47.77 -26.55
N LEU A 15 -8.59 46.44 -26.45
CA LEU A 15 -8.24 45.51 -27.56
C LEU A 15 -7.78 44.17 -26.98
N GLY A 16 -8.44 43.10 -27.41
CA GLY A 16 -8.31 41.77 -26.84
C GLY A 16 -6.91 41.18 -26.93
N MET A 17 -6.42 40.68 -25.79
CA MET A 17 -5.42 39.62 -25.80
C MET A 17 -6.16 38.29 -26.00
N LEU A 18 -5.93 37.71 -27.17
CA LEU A 18 -6.14 36.30 -27.47
C LEU A 18 -5.43 35.46 -26.41
N PHE A 19 -6.19 34.78 -25.55
CA PHE A 19 -5.66 33.65 -24.80
C PHE A 19 -5.66 32.44 -25.74
N PRO A 20 -4.51 31.88 -26.13
CA PRO A 20 -4.52 30.55 -26.69
C PRO A 20 -4.95 29.60 -25.57
N ILE A 21 -6.09 28.94 -25.78
CA ILE A 21 -6.50 27.77 -25.02
C ILE A 21 -5.44 26.71 -25.30
N ILE A 22 -4.53 26.51 -24.34
CA ILE A 22 -3.64 25.36 -24.35
C ILE A 22 -4.49 24.19 -23.86
N GLU A 23 -5.03 23.41 -24.81
CA GLU A 23 -5.47 22.05 -24.52
C GLU A 23 -4.24 21.26 -24.05
N VAL A 24 -4.15 21.05 -22.74
CA VAL A 24 -3.19 20.12 -22.16
C VAL A 24 -3.81 18.74 -22.33
N ASP A 25 -3.58 18.12 -23.48
CA ASP A 25 -3.86 16.70 -23.70
C ASP A 25 -2.97 15.87 -22.76
N PHE A 26 -3.45 15.68 -21.54
CA PHE A 26 -2.88 14.77 -20.56
C PHE A 26 -3.26 13.34 -20.91
N LEU A 27 -2.70 12.82 -22.02
CA LEU A 27 -2.60 11.39 -22.25
C LEU A 27 -1.34 10.89 -21.55
N ALA A 28 -1.43 10.73 -20.24
CA ALA A 28 -0.43 10.01 -19.46
C ALA A 28 -0.51 8.52 -19.79
N ASN A 29 0.10 8.12 -20.91
CA ASN A 29 0.44 6.72 -21.15
C ASN A 29 1.65 6.37 -20.26
N HIS A 30 1.42 6.23 -18.95
CA HIS A 30 2.41 5.66 -18.05
C HIS A 30 2.44 4.15 -18.28
N SER A 31 3.20 3.73 -19.29
CA SER A 31 3.68 2.36 -19.37
C SER A 31 4.60 2.12 -18.18
N ILE A 32 4.03 1.60 -17.10
CA ILE A 32 4.76 1.20 -15.90
C ILE A 32 5.60 0.00 -16.31
N ASN A 33 6.86 0.26 -16.67
CA ASN A 33 7.85 -0.81 -16.78
C ASN A 33 7.81 -1.58 -15.47
N SER A 34 7.64 -2.91 -15.55
CA SER A 34 7.60 -3.78 -14.38
C SER A 34 8.96 -3.74 -13.69
N VAL A 35 9.12 -2.78 -12.76
CA VAL A 35 10.23 -2.76 -11.82
C VAL A 35 10.06 -4.03 -11.00
N SER A 36 11.10 -4.88 -10.94
CA SER A 36 11.09 -6.09 -10.10
C SER A 36 10.54 -5.72 -8.72
N ALA A 37 9.34 -6.20 -8.41
CA ALA A 37 8.55 -5.74 -7.27
C ALA A 37 9.29 -5.96 -5.92
N GLN A 38 10.29 -6.83 -5.90
CA GLN A 38 11.19 -7.08 -4.77
C GLN A 38 12.02 -5.84 -4.36
N ASN A 39 12.26 -4.89 -5.28
CA ASN A 39 13.02 -3.67 -5.00
C ASN A 39 12.12 -2.44 -4.81
N LEU A 40 10.81 -2.62 -4.65
CA LEU A 40 9.90 -1.50 -4.45
C LEU A 40 10.12 -0.86 -3.07
N ARG A 41 10.50 0.43 -3.09
CA ARG A 41 10.74 1.22 -1.87
C ARG A 41 9.49 1.26 -0.99
N PRO A 42 9.63 1.17 0.34
CA PRO A 42 8.51 1.21 1.28
C PRO A 42 7.56 2.40 1.10
N GLU A 43 8.10 3.58 0.76
CA GLU A 43 7.28 4.78 0.57
C GLU A 43 6.41 4.70 -0.69
N MET A 44 6.94 4.11 -1.77
CA MET A 44 6.20 3.93 -3.02
C MET A 44 5.12 2.86 -2.87
N ALA A 45 5.45 1.73 -2.25
CA ALA A 45 4.49 0.69 -1.92
C ALA A 45 3.37 1.22 -1.01
N ALA A 46 3.72 2.01 0.02
CA ALA A 46 2.73 2.64 0.89
C ALA A 46 1.81 3.59 0.13
N ALA A 47 2.34 4.40 -0.80
CA ALA A 47 1.52 5.27 -1.64
C ALA A 47 0.48 4.48 -2.45
N GLU A 48 0.87 3.36 -3.06
CA GLU A 48 -0.06 2.49 -3.77
C GLU A 48 -1.11 1.86 -2.83
N VAL A 49 -0.73 1.48 -1.61
CA VAL A 49 -1.69 1.02 -0.59
C VAL A 49 -2.73 2.10 -0.31
N TYR A 50 -2.34 3.36 -0.09
CA TYR A 50 -3.30 4.43 0.20
C TYR A 50 -4.15 4.81 -1.02
N GLN A 51 -3.66 4.60 -2.25
CA GLN A 51 -4.50 4.73 -3.44
C GLN A 51 -5.63 3.70 -3.47
N LYS A 52 -5.33 2.44 -3.10
CA LYS A 52 -6.31 1.34 -3.08
C LYS A 52 -7.18 1.36 -1.81
N LEU A 53 -6.66 1.86 -0.70
CA LEU A 53 -7.28 1.92 0.63
C LEU A 53 -7.36 3.37 1.12
N GLN A 54 -8.13 4.21 0.42
CA GLN A 54 -8.18 5.66 0.66
C GLN A 54 -8.57 6.07 2.10
N GLN A 55 -9.33 5.22 2.79
CA GLN A 55 -9.75 5.47 4.18
C GLN A 55 -8.78 4.88 5.23
N PHE A 56 -7.66 4.30 4.82
CA PHE A 56 -6.70 3.72 5.75
C PHE A 56 -5.90 4.82 6.48
N PRO A 57 -5.71 4.73 7.81
CA PRO A 57 -5.06 5.79 8.58
C PRO A 57 -3.59 5.98 8.19
N GLN A 58 -3.21 7.22 7.87
CA GLN A 58 -1.85 7.54 7.42
C GLN A 58 -0.83 7.66 8.55
N ALA A 59 -1.21 8.18 9.73
CA ALA A 59 -0.34 8.42 10.88
C ALA A 59 1.06 8.99 10.51
N ASN A 60 1.08 10.13 9.83
CA ASN A 60 2.28 10.76 9.27
C ASN A 60 2.55 12.19 9.78
N GLN A 61 1.99 12.54 10.95
CA GLN A 61 2.16 13.86 11.59
C GLN A 61 3.42 13.95 12.48
N TYR A 62 4.40 13.07 12.26
CA TYR A 62 5.64 13.03 13.03
C TYR A 62 6.66 14.03 12.48
N GLN A 63 7.39 14.71 13.36
CA GLN A 63 8.48 15.60 12.98
C GLN A 63 9.81 14.84 12.88
N ARG A 64 10.65 15.20 11.90
CA ARG A 64 12.02 14.70 11.78
C ARG A 64 12.92 15.36 12.82
N LYS A 65 13.80 14.59 13.47
CA LYS A 65 14.77 15.14 14.42
C LYS A 65 15.72 16.15 13.77
N GLU A 66 16.16 15.86 12.55
CA GLU A 66 17.17 16.65 11.84
C GLU A 66 16.66 18.02 11.39
N THR A 67 15.40 18.09 10.94
CA THR A 67 14.87 19.30 10.29
C THR A 67 13.72 19.96 11.03
N GLY A 68 13.13 19.28 12.02
CA GLY A 68 11.91 19.71 12.69
C GLY A 68 10.64 19.67 11.81
N LYS A 69 10.78 19.33 10.52
CA LYS A 69 9.66 19.30 9.57
C LYS A 69 8.86 18.00 9.68
N ILE A 70 7.58 18.06 9.33
CA ILE A 70 6.69 16.89 9.25
C ILE A 70 7.20 15.91 8.18
N ALA A 71 7.28 14.63 8.54
CA ALA A 71 7.71 13.54 7.67
C ALA A 71 6.52 12.90 6.94
N LEU A 72 5.98 13.60 5.93
CA LEU A 72 4.75 13.18 5.23
C LEU A 72 4.84 11.78 4.56
N ASP A 73 6.04 11.38 4.14
CA ASP A 73 6.41 10.08 3.57
C ASP A 73 6.58 8.97 4.63
N ASN A 74 6.68 9.35 5.92
CA ASN A 74 6.76 8.43 7.04
C ASN A 74 5.35 8.13 7.56
N THR A 75 4.63 7.32 6.81
CA THR A 75 3.27 6.86 7.11
C THR A 75 3.27 5.55 7.90
N LEU A 76 2.12 5.19 8.46
CA LEU A 76 1.91 3.90 9.13
C LEU A 76 2.32 2.73 8.23
N VAL A 77 1.78 2.66 7.02
CA VAL A 77 2.09 1.59 6.06
C VAL A 77 3.57 1.58 5.68
N SER A 78 4.21 2.74 5.44
CA SER A 78 5.65 2.72 5.10
C SER A 78 6.50 2.24 6.28
N ARG A 79 6.11 2.51 7.53
CA ARG A 79 6.76 1.93 8.72
C ARG A 79 6.52 0.42 8.85
N ILE A 80 5.30 -0.07 8.60
CA ILE A 80 5.00 -1.51 8.61
C ILE A 80 5.85 -2.26 7.58
N ILE A 81 5.95 -1.71 6.36
CA ILE A 81 6.76 -2.30 5.29
C ILE A 81 8.24 -2.30 5.66
N ARG A 82 8.79 -1.18 6.17
CA ARG A 82 10.19 -1.12 6.65
C ARG A 82 10.45 -2.10 7.79
N TYR A 83 9.51 -2.24 8.72
CA TYR A 83 9.61 -3.20 9.81
C TYR A 83 9.68 -4.63 9.28
N HIS A 84 8.75 -4.99 8.39
CA HIS A 84 8.71 -6.30 7.74
C HIS A 84 10.02 -6.62 6.98
N GLN A 85 10.45 -5.70 6.10
CA GLN A 85 11.59 -5.92 5.21
C GLN A 85 12.95 -5.80 5.91
N TYR A 86 13.14 -4.77 6.74
CA TYR A 86 14.47 -4.40 7.22
C TYR A 86 14.70 -4.76 8.69
N VAL A 87 13.64 -4.79 9.51
CA VAL A 87 13.77 -5.15 10.93
C VAL A 87 13.63 -6.66 11.12
N LYS A 88 12.70 -7.27 10.39
CA LYS A 88 12.37 -8.70 10.47
C LYS A 88 12.89 -9.54 9.31
N SER A 89 13.34 -8.90 8.22
CA SER A 89 13.88 -9.59 7.04
C SER A 89 12.92 -10.64 6.47
N ARG A 90 11.62 -10.35 6.53
CA ARG A 90 10.58 -11.25 6.00
C ARG A 90 10.41 -11.05 4.49
N PRO A 91 10.13 -12.12 3.71
CA PRO A 91 9.82 -11.99 2.29
C PRO A 91 8.46 -11.32 2.06
N VAL A 92 8.42 -10.38 1.13
CA VAL A 92 7.24 -9.55 0.83
C VAL A 92 6.18 -10.22 -0.04
N ASN A 93 6.54 -11.32 -0.70
CA ASN A 93 5.69 -12.01 -1.67
C ASN A 93 4.72 -13.01 -1.02
N TYR A 94 4.90 -13.34 0.26
CA TYR A 94 4.09 -14.34 0.94
C TYR A 94 3.11 -13.71 1.92
N ARG A 95 1.84 -14.12 1.81
CA ARG A 95 0.77 -13.68 2.70
C ARG A 95 1.03 -14.02 4.17
N LEU A 96 1.61 -15.19 4.43
CA LEU A 96 1.90 -15.66 5.79
C LEU A 96 2.85 -14.70 6.53
N ASP A 97 3.90 -14.22 5.87
CA ASP A 97 4.87 -13.31 6.47
C ASP A 97 4.27 -11.96 6.86
N TRP A 98 3.30 -11.47 6.08
CA TRP A 98 2.51 -10.29 6.45
C TRP A 98 1.58 -10.58 7.62
N GLN A 99 1.00 -11.78 7.72
CA GLN A 99 0.21 -12.18 8.89
C GLN A 99 1.05 -12.25 10.17
N LEU A 100 2.27 -12.81 10.08
CA LEU A 100 3.22 -12.81 11.21
C LEU A 100 3.60 -11.39 11.61
N THR A 101 3.80 -10.50 10.63
CA THR A 101 4.03 -9.08 10.91
C THR A 101 2.88 -8.46 11.68
N MET A 102 1.62 -8.70 11.28
CA MET A 102 0.46 -8.22 12.05
C MET A 102 0.46 -8.81 13.47
N ALA A 103 0.76 -10.10 13.62
CA ALA A 103 0.83 -10.77 14.92
C ALA A 103 1.87 -10.14 15.86
N ASP A 104 3.00 -9.63 15.33
CA ASP A 104 3.97 -8.85 16.10
C ASP A 104 3.33 -7.57 16.70
N TYR A 105 2.53 -6.83 15.92
CA TYR A 105 1.82 -5.64 16.41
C TYR A 105 0.76 -5.98 17.48
N PHE A 106 0.13 -7.16 17.39
CA PHE A 106 -0.75 -7.69 18.43
C PHE A 106 0.01 -8.17 19.67
N GLY A 107 1.33 -8.34 19.59
CA GLY A 107 2.15 -8.85 20.70
C GLY A 107 1.95 -10.34 20.94
N ILE A 108 1.52 -11.10 19.93
CA ILE A 108 1.21 -12.54 20.03
C ILE A 108 2.19 -13.43 19.24
N ASN A 109 3.17 -12.84 18.55
CA ASN A 109 4.21 -13.57 17.84
C ASN A 109 5.59 -13.18 18.38
N GLU A 110 6.15 -12.04 17.94
CA GLU A 110 7.44 -11.56 18.44
C GLU A 110 7.33 -10.15 19.03
N PRO A 111 8.10 -9.83 20.10
CA PRO A 111 8.13 -8.49 20.65
C PRO A 111 8.80 -7.51 19.68
N ILE A 112 8.22 -6.31 19.56
CA ILE A 112 8.80 -5.23 18.76
C ILE A 112 9.72 -4.39 19.64
N SER A 113 11.00 -4.34 19.30
CA SER A 113 11.99 -3.51 20.00
C SER A 113 11.81 -2.03 19.66
N ASP A 114 11.52 -1.18 20.65
CA ASP A 114 11.39 0.28 20.49
C ASP A 114 12.57 0.91 19.74
N SER A 115 13.79 0.57 20.13
CA SER A 115 15.04 1.12 19.57
C SER A 115 15.29 0.74 18.10
N ARG A 116 14.65 -0.32 17.61
CA ARG A 116 14.77 -0.80 16.23
C ARG A 116 13.54 -0.48 15.39
N TYR A 117 12.49 0.07 15.98
CA TYR A 117 11.27 0.37 15.26
C TYR A 117 11.50 1.48 14.22
N PRO A 118 10.93 1.38 13.01
CA PRO A 118 11.09 2.41 11.99
C PRO A 118 10.62 3.78 12.48
N GLY A 119 11.52 4.75 12.47
CA GLY A 119 11.28 6.11 12.97
C GLY A 119 11.85 6.40 14.36
N SER A 120 12.24 5.39 15.15
CA SER A 120 12.83 5.59 16.49
C SER A 120 14.06 6.52 16.50
N GLN A 121 14.91 6.41 15.49
CA GLN A 121 16.13 7.20 15.38
C GLN A 121 15.92 8.52 14.64
N THR A 122 14.95 8.59 13.71
CA THR A 122 14.80 9.72 12.77
C THR A 122 13.64 10.67 13.10
N LEU A 123 12.67 10.24 13.91
CA LEU A 123 11.51 11.04 14.31
C LEU A 123 11.63 11.49 15.77
N THR A 124 11.11 12.68 16.08
CA THR A 124 11.17 13.27 17.42
C THR A 124 10.47 12.41 18.48
N VAL A 125 9.44 11.66 18.08
CA VAL A 125 8.71 10.70 18.93
C VAL A 125 8.73 9.34 18.24
N ASN A 126 8.96 8.28 19.03
CA ASN A 126 8.89 6.92 18.51
C ASN A 126 7.42 6.54 18.18
N PRO A 127 7.10 6.19 16.93
CA PRO A 127 5.72 5.93 16.52
C PRO A 127 5.14 4.59 17.01
N LEU A 128 5.96 3.68 17.55
CA LEU A 128 5.56 2.29 17.84
C LEU A 128 4.25 2.17 18.62
N GLN A 129 4.12 2.88 19.74
CA GLN A 129 2.96 2.73 20.61
C GLN A 129 1.66 3.19 19.92
N SER A 130 1.72 4.29 19.16
CA SER A 130 0.58 4.79 18.40
C SER A 130 0.22 3.84 17.26
N ASP A 131 1.22 3.32 16.54
CA ASP A 131 1.01 2.39 15.43
C ASP A 131 0.38 1.07 15.90
N ARG A 132 0.84 0.53 17.04
CA ARG A 132 0.23 -0.66 17.66
C ARG A 132 -1.23 -0.42 17.96
N LYS A 133 -1.57 0.72 18.56
CA LYS A 133 -2.97 1.07 18.85
C LYS A 133 -3.81 1.09 17.57
N ILE A 134 -3.34 1.78 16.53
CA ILE A 134 -4.07 1.85 15.25
C ILE A 134 -4.29 0.46 14.66
N ILE A 135 -3.25 -0.39 14.64
CA ILE A 135 -3.34 -1.76 14.09
C ILE A 135 -4.25 -2.65 14.93
N GLN A 136 -4.24 -2.49 16.26
CA GLN A 136 -5.11 -3.23 17.17
C GLN A 136 -6.59 -2.82 17.03
N ASP A 137 -6.85 -1.55 16.72
CA ASP A 137 -8.18 -1.02 16.48
C ASP A 137 -8.76 -1.44 15.10
N LEU A 138 -7.95 -2.04 14.21
CA LEU A 138 -8.43 -2.55 12.93
C LEU A 138 -9.31 -3.81 13.08
N THR A 139 -10.42 -3.83 12.35
CA THR A 139 -11.25 -5.03 12.19
C THR A 139 -10.49 -6.13 11.45
N ARG A 140 -10.93 -7.39 11.61
CA ARG A 140 -10.41 -8.54 10.86
C ARG A 140 -10.43 -8.31 9.34
N THR A 141 -11.50 -7.70 8.82
CA THR A 141 -11.65 -7.40 7.40
C THR A 141 -10.65 -6.35 6.93
N GLN A 142 -10.44 -5.26 7.68
CA GLN A 142 -9.43 -4.25 7.35
C GLN A 142 -8.02 -4.83 7.35
N ARG A 143 -7.69 -5.69 8.33
CA ARG A 143 -6.40 -6.37 8.38
C ARG A 143 -6.18 -7.28 7.17
N SER A 144 -7.18 -8.09 6.79
CA SER A 144 -7.07 -8.92 5.59
C SER A 144 -6.88 -8.06 4.36
N LYS A 145 -7.70 -7.01 4.19
CA LYS A 145 -7.62 -6.13 3.03
C LYS A 145 -6.25 -5.44 2.90
N LEU A 146 -5.65 -5.01 4.02
CA LEU A 146 -4.29 -4.48 4.04
C LEU A 146 -3.28 -5.53 3.56
N ILE A 147 -3.31 -6.74 4.15
CA ILE A 147 -2.40 -7.83 3.79
C ILE A 147 -2.53 -8.20 2.31
N ASP A 148 -3.77 -8.41 1.83
CA ASP A 148 -4.05 -8.81 0.46
C ASP A 148 -3.58 -7.72 -0.53
N THR A 149 -3.73 -6.44 -0.14
CA THR A 149 -3.20 -5.31 -0.91
C THR A 149 -1.68 -5.34 -0.97
N LEU A 150 -0.99 -5.49 0.16
CA LEU A 150 0.47 -5.56 0.22
C LEU A 150 1.01 -6.71 -0.64
N VAL A 151 0.42 -7.91 -0.53
CA VAL A 151 0.81 -9.06 -1.36
C VAL A 151 0.62 -8.77 -2.85
N SER A 152 -0.49 -8.13 -3.23
CA SER A 152 -0.75 -7.81 -4.66
C SER A 152 0.25 -6.82 -5.25
N ILE A 153 0.75 -5.88 -4.43
CA ILE A 153 1.75 -4.88 -4.83
C ILE A 153 3.11 -5.55 -5.08
N TYR A 154 3.50 -6.47 -4.20
CA TYR A 154 4.79 -7.15 -4.27
C TYR A 154 4.80 -8.41 -5.15
N ASN A 155 3.62 -8.89 -5.52
CA ASN A 155 3.42 -10.00 -6.44
C ASN A 155 2.32 -9.63 -7.46
N PRO A 156 2.57 -8.63 -8.33
CA PRO A 156 1.65 -8.32 -9.40
C PRO A 156 1.57 -9.56 -10.28
N GLN A 157 0.39 -10.17 -10.36
CA GLN A 157 0.17 -11.21 -11.35
C GLN A 157 0.45 -10.55 -12.71
N THR A 158 1.55 -10.94 -13.36
CA THR A 158 1.73 -10.60 -14.75
C THR A 158 0.53 -11.20 -15.45
N SER A 159 -0.27 -10.37 -16.11
CA SER A 159 -1.26 -10.84 -17.07
C SER A 159 -0.52 -11.59 -18.18
N SER A 160 -0.16 -12.84 -17.91
CA SER A 160 0.07 -13.80 -18.96
C SER A 160 -1.29 -13.94 -19.61
N THR A 161 -1.46 -13.33 -20.78
CA THR A 161 -2.52 -13.67 -21.71
C THR A 161 -2.45 -15.18 -21.91
N SER A 162 -3.22 -15.93 -21.13
CA SER A 162 -3.52 -17.31 -21.43
C SER A 162 -4.54 -17.27 -22.56
N ASN A 163 -4.06 -16.98 -23.77
CA ASN A 163 -4.71 -17.50 -24.97
C ASN A 163 -4.51 -19.01 -24.94
N SER A 164 -5.27 -19.68 -24.08
CA SER A 164 -5.49 -21.11 -24.17
C SER A 164 -6.47 -21.35 -25.30
N ASN A 165 -5.99 -21.25 -26.54
CA ASN A 165 -6.50 -22.11 -27.60
C ASN A 165 -6.02 -23.53 -27.26
N SER A 166 -6.70 -24.14 -26.30
CA SER A 166 -6.61 -25.57 -26.03
C SER A 166 -7.92 -26.18 -26.51
N SER A 167 -7.85 -26.85 -27.65
CA SER A 167 -8.91 -27.72 -28.16
C SER A 167 -9.43 -28.61 -27.03
N GLN A 168 -10.71 -28.47 -26.75
CA GLN A 168 -11.49 -29.21 -25.77
C GLN A 168 -11.44 -30.73 -26.04
N PRO A 169 -10.96 -31.56 -25.10
CA PRO A 169 -11.36 -32.96 -25.02
C PRO A 169 -12.65 -33.04 -24.20
N SER A 170 -13.67 -33.67 -24.75
CA SER A 170 -14.98 -33.89 -24.13
C SER A 170 -14.86 -34.59 -22.77
N VAL A 171 -15.43 -33.98 -21.72
CA VAL A 171 -15.50 -34.55 -20.36
C VAL A 171 -16.66 -35.56 -20.29
N PRO A 172 -16.49 -36.77 -19.74
CA PRO A 172 -17.61 -37.49 -19.14
C PRO A 172 -17.83 -36.96 -17.71
N SER A 173 -19.03 -36.45 -17.43
CA SER A 173 -19.46 -36.05 -16.08
C SER A 173 -19.15 -37.14 -15.06
N ASN A 174 -18.43 -36.80 -13.98
CA ASN A 174 -18.47 -37.64 -12.78
C ASN A 174 -18.36 -36.81 -11.50
N SER A 175 -19.18 -37.20 -10.52
CA SER A 175 -19.65 -36.47 -9.36
C SER A 175 -18.60 -36.12 -8.29
N ASN A 176 -18.87 -35.02 -7.57
CA ASN A 176 -18.25 -34.60 -6.31
C ASN A 176 -17.78 -35.78 -5.43
N SER A 177 -16.46 -35.93 -5.30
CA SER A 177 -15.87 -36.86 -4.34
C SER A 177 -15.15 -36.05 -3.27
N GLN A 178 -15.86 -35.81 -2.16
CA GLN A 178 -15.25 -35.37 -0.92
C GLN A 178 -14.27 -36.47 -0.44
N PRO A 179 -13.09 -36.13 0.10
CA PRO A 179 -12.13 -37.13 0.57
C PRO A 179 -12.79 -38.03 1.62
N LYS A 180 -12.81 -39.33 1.37
CA LYS A 180 -13.31 -40.30 2.36
C LYS A 180 -12.32 -40.40 3.50
N LEU A 181 -12.83 -40.46 4.74
CA LEU A 181 -12.02 -40.82 5.89
C LEU A 181 -11.51 -42.25 5.73
N PRO A 182 -10.28 -42.53 6.19
CA PRO A 182 -9.71 -43.87 6.15
C PRO A 182 -10.59 -44.86 6.94
N GLN A 183 -10.76 -46.05 6.40
CA GLN A 183 -11.51 -47.14 7.00
C GLN A 183 -10.58 -48.02 7.85
N PRO A 184 -11.11 -48.72 8.87
CA PRO A 184 -10.36 -49.75 9.57
C PRO A 184 -9.87 -50.82 8.57
N GLY A 185 -8.55 -51.00 8.47
CA GLY A 185 -7.93 -51.87 7.43
C GLY A 185 -6.98 -51.12 6.49
N ASP A 186 -7.09 -49.79 6.40
CA ASP A 186 -6.27 -49.00 5.48
C ASP A 186 -4.81 -48.87 5.94
N ALA A 187 -4.54 -49.07 7.23
CA ALA A 187 -3.18 -49.05 7.77
C ALA A 187 -2.32 -50.24 7.30
N GLN A 188 -2.95 -51.36 6.92
CA GLN A 188 -2.25 -52.54 6.40
C GLN A 188 -1.69 -52.32 4.99
N LEU A 189 -2.17 -51.32 4.26
CA LEU A 189 -1.67 -50.93 2.93
C LEU A 189 -0.31 -50.21 2.97
N LEU A 190 0.16 -49.87 4.18
CA LEU A 190 1.42 -49.15 4.40
C LEU A 190 2.53 -50.07 4.95
N LEU A 191 2.31 -51.39 4.94
CA LEU A 191 3.34 -52.36 5.32
C LEU A 191 4.33 -52.54 4.15
N PRO A 192 5.65 -52.62 4.43
CA PRO A 192 6.71 -52.70 3.44
C PRO A 192 6.78 -54.05 2.70
#